data_AF-A0AAV0ZDW3-F1
#
_entry.id   AF-A0AAV0ZDW3-F1
#
_cell.length_a   1.000
_cell.length_b   1.000
_cell.length_c   1.000
_cell.angle_alpha   90.00
_cell.angle_beta   90.00
_cell.angle_gamma   90.00
#
_symmetry.space_group_name_H-M   'P 1'
#
loop_
_entity.id
_entity.type
_entity.pdbx_description
1 polymer ?
#
loop_
_entity_poly.entity_id
_entity_poly.type
_entity_poly.pdbx_seq_one_letter_code
_entity_poly.pdbx_strand_id
1 'polypeptide(L)'
;MILDKYDIEETHYEVLSIKEDADYEEIRSSYRSAVLSLHPDKLLKTFNTSGSNQTSTERFLRVQKAWEILSDSSSRLFYDKQLQSSRRDVLAAEVAEDLSLHDMEAEDADEALELFYQCRCGDYFSVDSLELLKMGYSLLRDGSDISILNSDTLPGSVILPCGSCSLKARLVLSVDNH
;
A
#
# COMPACT_ATOMS: atom_id res chain seq x y z
N MET A 1 0.97 27.71 -7.08
CA MET A 1 1.37 26.57 -6.22
C MET A 1 0.06 25.97 -5.72
N ILE A 2 -0.54 25.11 -6.56
CA ILE A 2 -0.60 23.65 -6.40
C ILE A 2 -1.10 23.27 -5.02
N LEU A 3 -2.28 22.65 -4.96
CA LEU A 3 -2.57 21.44 -4.18
C LEU A 3 -3.95 20.94 -4.61
N ASP A 4 -3.98 20.33 -5.81
CA ASP A 4 -4.93 19.26 -6.13
C ASP A 4 -4.67 18.12 -5.13
N LYS A 5 -5.35 18.16 -3.99
CA LYS A 5 -5.31 17.06 -3.01
C LYS A 5 -6.35 16.03 -3.46
N TYR A 6 -5.86 15.09 -4.26
CA TYR A 6 -6.54 13.84 -4.58
C TYR A 6 -7.08 13.21 -3.30
N ASP A 7 -8.34 12.78 -3.37
CA ASP A 7 -9.10 12.05 -2.37
C ASP A 7 -8.49 10.64 -2.19
N ILE A 8 -7.31 10.61 -1.59
CA ILE A 8 -6.80 9.43 -0.90
C ILE A 8 -7.44 9.53 0.47
N GLU A 9 -8.16 8.49 0.92
CA GLU A 9 -8.83 8.46 2.23
C GLU A 9 -7.84 8.88 3.33
N GLU A 10 -7.88 10.17 3.71
CA GLU A 10 -6.89 10.77 4.62
C GLU A 10 -6.96 10.05 5.97
N THR A 11 -5.83 9.50 6.41
CA THR A 11 -5.74 8.84 7.73
C THR A 11 -6.00 9.83 8.86
N HIS A 12 -6.36 9.34 10.05
CA HIS A 12 -6.58 10.23 11.21
C HIS A 12 -5.35 11.07 11.56
N TYR A 13 -4.15 10.56 11.28
CA TYR A 13 -2.89 11.30 11.41
C TYR A 13 -2.77 12.44 10.39
N GLU A 14 -3.13 12.20 9.13
CA GLU A 14 -3.12 13.23 8.07
C GLU A 14 -4.18 14.31 8.31
N VAL A 15 -5.35 13.93 8.82
CA VAL A 15 -6.41 14.87 9.23
C VAL A 15 -5.90 15.85 10.28
N LEU A 16 -5.11 15.38 11.24
CA LEU A 16 -4.42 16.22 12.23
C LEU A 16 -3.08 16.78 11.72
N SER A 17 -2.70 16.49 10.47
CA SER A 17 -1.42 16.91 9.85
C SER A 17 -0.20 16.58 10.70
N ILE A 18 -0.22 15.40 11.33
CA ILE A 18 0.86 14.83 12.13
C ILE A 18 1.35 13.53 11.52
N LYS A 19 2.49 13.04 11.99
CA LYS A 19 3.02 11.73 11.59
C LYS A 19 2.39 10.60 12.40
N GLU A 20 2.36 9.39 11.84
CA GLU A 20 1.93 8.16 12.54
C GLU A 20 2.77 7.88 13.81
N ASP A 21 4.00 8.41 13.86
CA ASP A 21 4.94 8.30 14.99
C ASP A 21 4.80 9.42 16.05
N ALA A 22 3.83 10.34 15.89
CA ALA A 22 3.70 11.50 16.78
C ALA A 22 3.37 11.09 18.23
N ASP A 23 3.91 11.85 19.18
CA ASP A 23 3.62 11.69 20.61
C ASP A 23 2.23 12.22 20.98
N TYR A 24 1.68 11.77 22.11
CA TYR A 24 0.40 12.25 22.63
C TYR A 24 0.35 13.78 22.79
N GLU A 25 1.44 14.39 23.24
CA GLU A 25 1.52 15.84 23.40
C GLU A 25 1.45 16.58 22.04
N GLU A 26 2.06 16.01 20.99
CA GLU A 26 1.97 16.54 19.63
C GLU A 26 0.57 16.41 19.04
N ILE A 27 -0.07 15.24 19.22
CA ILE A 27 -1.47 15.01 18.80
C ILE A 27 -2.38 16.04 19.46
N ARG A 28 -2.19 16.29 20.76
CA ARG A 28 -2.99 17.24 21.54
C ARG A 28 -2.78 18.69 21.12
N SER A 29 -1.53 19.07 20.88
CA SER A 29 -1.18 20.42 20.42
C SER A 29 -1.75 20.69 19.02
N SER A 30 -1.64 19.72 18.12
CA SER A 30 -2.19 19.83 16.77
C SER A 30 -3.72 19.89 16.78
N TYR A 31 -4.39 19.02 17.54
CA TYR A 31 -5.84 19.06 17.71
C TYR A 31 -6.34 20.43 18.19
N ARG A 32 -5.71 21.00 19.22
CA ARG A 32 -6.06 22.34 19.71
C ARG A 32 -5.91 23.40 18.62
N SER A 33 -4.82 23.34 17.86
CA SER A 33 -4.55 24.28 16.75
C SER A 33 -5.56 24.13 15.61
N ALA A 34 -5.94 22.89 15.28
CA ALA A 34 -6.94 22.56 14.27
C ALA A 34 -8.34 23.02 14.69
N VAL A 35 -8.75 22.78 15.94
CA VAL A 35 -10.03 23.26 16.48
C VAL A 35 -10.09 24.78 16.50
N LEU A 36 -9.00 25.47 16.89
CA LEU A 36 -8.95 26.93 16.90
C LEU A 36 -9.02 27.55 15.49
N SER A 37 -8.49 26.87 14.48
CA SER A 37 -8.56 27.32 13.09
C SER A 37 -9.92 27.05 12.46
N LEU A 38 -10.60 25.97 12.85
CA LEU A 38 -11.89 25.53 12.32
C LEU A 38 -13.11 25.95 13.17
N HIS A 39 -12.89 26.68 14.27
CA HIS A 39 -13.97 27.02 15.21
C HIS A 39 -15.07 27.87 14.55
N PRO A 40 -16.36 27.49 14.70
CA PRO A 40 -17.47 28.16 14.03
C PRO A 40 -17.61 29.63 14.44
N ASP A 41 -17.14 30.05 15.62
CA ASP A 41 -17.20 31.46 16.09
C ASP A 41 -16.50 32.45 15.13
N LYS A 42 -15.48 32.02 14.37
CA LYS A 42 -14.90 32.83 13.29
C LYS A 42 -15.76 32.84 12.01
N LEU A 43 -16.52 31.77 11.75
CA LEU A 43 -17.42 31.62 10.60
C LEU A 43 -18.77 32.33 10.81
N LEU A 44 -19.16 32.57 12.06
CA LEU A 44 -20.35 33.37 12.42
C LEU A 44 -20.17 34.87 12.16
N LYS A 45 -18.99 35.37 11.77
CA LYS A 45 -18.84 36.75 11.25
C LYS A 45 -19.08 36.86 9.74
N THR A 46 -19.20 35.74 9.04
CA THR A 46 -19.36 35.67 7.58
C THR A 46 -20.70 34.99 7.22
N PHE A 47 -21.81 35.44 7.82
CA PHE A 47 -23.16 34.95 7.52
C PHE A 47 -23.69 35.30 6.12
N ASN A 48 -22.89 35.92 5.24
CA ASN A 48 -23.37 36.46 3.96
C ASN A 48 -22.85 35.75 2.70
N THR A 49 -22.22 34.58 2.78
CA THR A 49 -21.79 33.89 1.54
C THR A 49 -21.91 32.36 1.66
N SER A 50 -23.05 31.85 1.23
CA SER A 50 -23.33 30.43 1.03
C SER A 50 -22.33 29.82 0.05
N GLY A 51 -21.43 28.95 0.55
CA GLY A 51 -20.54 28.15 -0.29
C GLY A 51 -19.34 27.56 0.44
N SER A 52 -18.75 28.28 1.40
CA SER A 52 -17.47 27.88 2.04
C SER A 52 -17.60 27.24 3.44
N ASN A 53 -18.81 27.17 4.00
CA ASN A 53 -19.02 26.71 5.38
C ASN A 53 -19.14 25.17 5.51
N GLN A 54 -19.51 24.49 4.43
CA GLN A 54 -19.71 23.04 4.44
C GLN A 54 -18.38 22.30 4.65
N THR A 55 -17.33 22.75 3.98
CA THR A 55 -15.98 22.17 4.08
C THR A 55 -15.36 22.39 5.46
N SER A 56 -15.62 23.53 6.10
CA SER A 56 -15.07 23.83 7.44
C SER A 56 -15.72 22.98 8.54
N THR A 57 -17.04 22.80 8.47
CA THR A 57 -17.80 21.97 9.41
C THR A 57 -17.43 20.49 9.24
N GLU A 58 -17.35 20.01 8.00
CA GLU A 58 -16.95 18.64 7.72
C GLU A 58 -15.52 18.35 8.18
N ARG A 59 -14.59 19.28 7.94
CA ARG A 59 -13.21 19.17 8.41
C ARG A 59 -13.11 19.19 9.94
N PHE A 60 -13.93 19.98 10.62
CA PHE A 60 -14.03 19.97 12.08
C PHE A 60 -14.47 18.60 12.61
N LEU A 61 -15.50 18.00 11.99
CA LEU A 61 -15.97 16.66 12.36
C LEU A 61 -14.89 15.59 12.13
N ARG A 62 -14.14 15.67 11.02
CA ARG A 62 -13.00 14.77 10.76
C ARG A 62 -11.92 14.90 11.83
N VAL A 63 -11.55 16.14 12.21
CA VAL A 63 -10.56 16.42 13.26
C VAL A 63 -11.02 15.88 14.62
N GLN A 64 -12.30 16.03 14.96
CA GLN A 64 -12.86 15.49 16.19
C GLN A 64 -12.81 13.97 16.23
N LYS A 65 -13.23 13.29 15.15
CA LYS A 65 -13.14 11.82 15.04
C LYS A 65 -11.71 11.32 15.16
N ALA A 66 -10.77 12.01 14.49
CA ALA A 66 -9.35 11.68 14.58
C ALA A 66 -8.84 11.79 16.02
N TRP A 67 -9.22 12.84 16.75
CA TRP A 67 -8.86 13.01 18.16
C TRP A 67 -9.48 11.93 19.06
N GLU A 68 -10.75 11.56 18.87
CA GLU A 68 -11.39 10.51 19.69
C GLU A 68 -10.64 9.17 19.60
N ILE A 69 -10.07 8.86 18.43
CA ILE A 69 -9.32 7.63 18.21
C ILE A 69 -7.87 7.76 18.66
N LEU A 70 -7.20 8.87 18.34
CA LEU A 70 -5.77 9.07 18.61
C LEU A 70 -5.45 9.53 20.05
N SER A 71 -6.45 10.03 20.78
CA SER A 71 -6.26 10.50 22.17
C SER A 71 -6.16 9.38 23.19
N ASP A 72 -6.73 8.20 22.93
CA ASP A 72 -6.60 7.05 23.82
C ASP A 72 -5.60 6.06 23.24
N SER A 73 -4.64 5.61 24.04
CA SER A 73 -3.61 4.66 23.60
C SER A 73 -4.20 3.33 23.13
N SER A 74 -5.30 2.87 23.73
CA SER A 74 -5.95 1.61 23.36
C SER A 74 -6.67 1.75 22.02
N SER A 75 -7.39 2.87 21.83
CA SER A 75 -8.05 3.19 20.56
C SER A 75 -7.04 3.40 19.43
N ARG A 76 -5.92 4.09 19.70
CA ARG A 76 -4.80 4.25 18.77
C ARG A 76 -4.24 2.91 18.33
N LEU A 77 -3.94 2.01 19.28
CA LEU A 77 -3.46 0.67 18.95
C LEU A 77 -4.45 -0.14 18.12
N PHE A 78 -5.75 -0.04 18.41
CA PHE A 78 -6.78 -0.71 17.62
C PHE A 78 -6.86 -0.14 16.20
N TYR A 79 -6.81 1.18 16.07
CA TYR A 79 -6.78 1.87 14.78
C TYR A 79 -5.54 1.52 13.97
N ASP A 80 -4.35 1.54 14.58
CA ASP A 80 -3.10 1.18 13.93
C ASP A 80 -3.13 -0.29 13.44
N LYS A 81 -3.69 -1.20 14.25
CA LYS A 81 -3.91 -2.59 13.83
C LYS A 81 -4.90 -2.70 12.67
N GLN A 82 -5.99 -1.95 12.69
CA GLN A 82 -6.96 -1.94 11.61
C GLN A 82 -6.35 -1.37 10.34
N LEU A 83 -5.60 -0.26 10.44
CA LEU A 83 -4.89 0.35 9.32
C LEU A 83 -3.84 -0.61 8.75
N GLN A 84 -3.10 -1.32 9.60
CA GLN A 84 -2.14 -2.33 9.18
C GLN A 84 -2.81 -3.54 8.53
N SER A 85 -3.95 -4.01 9.06
CA SER A 85 -4.74 -5.08 8.43
C SER A 85 -5.26 -4.64 7.09
N SER A 86 -5.89 -3.47 6.98
CA SER A 86 -6.38 -2.93 5.71
C SER A 86 -5.26 -2.75 4.69
N ARG A 87 -4.08 -2.25 5.11
CA ARG A 87 -2.89 -2.20 4.23
C ARG A 87 -2.48 -3.60 3.76
N ARG A 88 -2.50 -4.60 4.64
CA ARG A 88 -2.14 -5.99 4.32
C ARG A 88 -3.19 -6.67 3.44
N ASP A 89 -4.47 -6.40 3.68
CA ASP A 89 -5.60 -6.92 2.92
C ASP A 89 -5.66 -6.29 1.54
N VAL A 90 -5.31 -5.01 1.38
CA VAL A 90 -5.10 -4.39 0.06
C VAL A 90 -3.97 -5.10 -0.68
N LEU A 91 -2.82 -5.33 -0.03
CA LEU A 91 -1.72 -6.07 -0.63
C LEU A 91 -2.06 -7.54 -0.95
N ALA A 92 -2.97 -8.16 -0.21
CA ALA A 92 -3.41 -9.53 -0.44
C ALA A 92 -4.53 -9.62 -1.50
N ALA A 93 -5.45 -8.65 -1.53
CA ALA A 93 -6.56 -8.60 -2.49
C ALA A 93 -6.10 -8.18 -3.89
N GLU A 94 -4.99 -7.45 -4.01
CA GLU A 94 -4.34 -7.21 -5.29
C GLU A 94 -3.66 -8.47 -5.86
N VAL A 95 -3.36 -9.47 -5.02
CA VAL A 95 -2.80 -10.74 -5.48
C VAL A 95 -3.92 -11.65 -5.97
N ALA A 96 -4.05 -11.76 -7.28
CA ALA A 96 -5.04 -12.56 -7.99
C ALA A 96 -4.85 -14.06 -7.78
N GLU A 97 -3.59 -14.53 -7.75
CA GLU A 97 -3.24 -15.94 -7.68
C GLU A 97 -1.80 -16.14 -7.22
N ASP A 98 -1.52 -17.26 -6.55
CA ASP A 98 -0.17 -17.76 -6.34
C ASP A 98 0.26 -18.65 -7.51
N LEU A 99 1.45 -18.37 -8.05
CA LEU A 99 2.03 -19.07 -9.19
C LEU A 99 3.28 -19.81 -8.71
N SER A 100 3.48 -21.03 -9.20
CA SER A 100 4.74 -21.75 -9.02
C SER A 100 5.69 -21.47 -10.18
N LEU A 101 7.00 -21.64 -9.97
CA LEU A 101 7.99 -21.51 -11.03
C LEU A 101 7.76 -22.49 -12.19
N HIS A 102 7.21 -23.68 -11.90
CA HIS A 102 6.91 -24.71 -12.89
C HIS A 102 5.74 -24.32 -13.83
N ASP A 103 4.86 -23.42 -13.38
CA ASP A 103 3.72 -22.96 -14.18
C ASP A 103 4.09 -21.80 -15.11
N MET A 104 5.29 -21.22 -14.98
CA MET A 104 5.73 -20.09 -15.79
C MET A 104 6.41 -20.54 -17.08
N GLU A 105 6.18 -19.80 -18.16
CA GLU A 105 6.93 -19.94 -19.40
C GLU A 105 8.19 -19.07 -19.33
N ALA A 106 9.34 -19.61 -19.75
CA ALA A 106 10.60 -18.87 -19.82
C ALA A 106 11.04 -18.64 -21.27
N GLU A 107 11.35 -17.40 -21.61
CA GLU A 107 11.96 -17.02 -22.88
C GLU A 107 13.35 -16.39 -22.63
N ASP A 108 14.28 -16.67 -23.54
CA ASP A 108 15.63 -16.12 -23.48
C ASP A 108 15.60 -14.68 -24.03
N ALA A 109 15.68 -13.69 -23.14
CA ALA A 109 15.70 -12.26 -23.48
C ALA A 109 17.13 -11.70 -23.35
N ASP A 110 17.87 -11.69 -24.46
CA ASP A 110 19.24 -11.17 -24.61
C ASP A 110 20.27 -11.72 -23.60
N GLU A 111 20.30 -11.16 -22.38
CA GLU A 111 21.25 -11.47 -21.29
C GLU A 111 20.56 -12.01 -20.02
N ALA A 112 19.23 -12.17 -20.05
CA ALA A 112 18.41 -12.66 -18.95
C ALA A 112 17.32 -13.61 -19.44
N LEU A 113 16.88 -14.52 -18.59
CA LEU A 113 15.61 -15.23 -18.80
C LEU A 113 14.46 -14.32 -18.39
N GLU A 114 13.48 -14.16 -19.27
CA GLU A 114 12.19 -13.52 -18.97
C GLU A 114 11.17 -14.61 -18.69
N LEU A 115 10.60 -14.61 -17.49
CA LEU A 115 9.53 -15.51 -17.07
C LEU A 115 8.20 -14.82 -17.28
N PHE A 116 7.23 -15.48 -17.87
CA PHE A 116 5.89 -14.95 -18.04
C PHE A 116 4.77 -15.98 -17.80
N TYR A 117 3.60 -15.48 -17.39
CA TYR A 117 2.41 -16.28 -17.14
C TYR A 117 1.16 -15.55 -17.64
N GLN A 118 0.24 -16.28 -18.28
CA GLN A 118 -0.96 -15.68 -18.86
C GLN A 118 -1.95 -15.22 -17.77
N CYS A 119 -2.23 -13.92 -17.74
CA CYS A 119 -3.24 -13.34 -16.88
C CYS A 119 -4.66 -13.58 -17.44
N ARG A 120 -5.65 -13.69 -16.55
CA ARG A 120 -7.07 -13.87 -16.90
C ARG A 120 -7.67 -12.71 -17.69
N CYS A 121 -7.00 -11.55 -17.74
CA CYS A 121 -7.40 -10.42 -18.57
C CYS A 121 -6.97 -10.55 -20.05
N GLY A 122 -6.14 -11.54 -20.39
CA GLY A 122 -5.57 -11.73 -21.73
C GLY A 122 -4.18 -11.14 -21.92
N ASP A 123 -3.62 -10.50 -20.89
CA ASP A 123 -2.23 -10.02 -20.86
C ASP A 123 -1.32 -10.97 -20.07
N TYR A 124 -0.07 -10.58 -19.80
CA TYR A 124 0.89 -11.44 -19.08
C TYR A 124 1.41 -10.80 -17.80
N PHE A 125 1.70 -11.65 -16.81
CA PHE A 125 2.59 -11.34 -15.70
C PHE A 125 4.00 -11.69 -16.15
N SER A 126 4.97 -10.77 -16.07
CA SER A 126 6.36 -11.07 -16.44
C SER A 126 7.37 -10.66 -15.35
N VAL A 127 8.51 -11.34 -15.31
CA VAL A 127 9.65 -11.03 -14.45
C VAL A 127 10.97 -11.48 -15.06
N ASP A 128 11.96 -10.61 -14.96
CA ASP A 128 13.32 -10.92 -15.37
C ASP A 128 14.07 -11.72 -14.30
N SER A 129 14.82 -12.72 -14.75
CA SER A 129 15.80 -13.42 -13.92
C SER A 129 16.85 -12.49 -13.29
N LEU A 130 17.14 -11.34 -13.89
CA LEU A 130 17.99 -10.30 -13.29
C LEU A 130 17.36 -9.68 -12.03
N GLU A 131 16.04 -9.47 -12.01
CA GLU A 131 15.33 -8.97 -10.83
C GLU A 131 15.37 -10.01 -9.71
N LEU A 132 15.18 -11.28 -10.06
CA LEU A 132 15.30 -12.39 -9.13
C LEU A 132 16.73 -12.55 -8.60
N LEU A 133 17.74 -12.33 -9.46
CA LEU A 133 19.15 -12.36 -9.08
C LEU A 133 19.50 -11.24 -8.09
N LYS A 134 18.95 -10.03 -8.26
CA LYS A 134 19.10 -8.91 -7.30
C LYS A 134 18.51 -9.26 -5.93
N MET A 135 17.47 -10.09 -5.90
CA MET A 135 16.88 -10.61 -4.65
C MET A 135 17.66 -11.80 -4.07
N GLY A 136 18.68 -12.30 -4.77
CA GLY A 136 19.52 -13.42 -4.36
C GLY A 136 19.12 -14.77 -4.93
N TYR A 137 18.12 -14.83 -5.83
CA TYR A 137 17.69 -16.07 -6.47
C TYR A 137 18.35 -16.23 -7.84
N SER A 138 19.18 -17.26 -7.98
CA SER A 138 19.78 -17.63 -9.27
C SER A 138 18.93 -18.70 -9.95
N LEU A 139 18.40 -18.42 -11.14
CA LEU A 139 17.60 -19.36 -11.92
C LEU A 139 18.49 -20.20 -12.85
N LEU A 140 18.15 -21.47 -12.98
CA LEU A 140 18.69 -22.41 -13.95
C LEU A 140 17.53 -22.94 -14.80
N ARG A 141 17.68 -22.91 -16.12
CA ARG A 141 16.71 -23.48 -17.06
C ARG A 141 17.24 -24.81 -17.60
N ASP A 142 16.52 -25.90 -17.34
CA ASP A 142 16.76 -27.22 -17.94
C ASP A 142 15.61 -27.54 -18.89
N GLY A 143 15.70 -27.03 -20.13
CA GLY A 143 14.64 -27.16 -21.12
C GLY A 143 13.39 -26.33 -20.79
N SER A 144 12.31 -27.01 -20.42
CA SER A 144 11.02 -26.40 -20.02
C SER A 144 10.94 -26.10 -18.52
N ASP A 145 11.76 -26.75 -17.70
CA ASP A 145 11.75 -26.59 -16.25
C ASP A 145 12.72 -25.49 -15.79
N ILE A 146 12.25 -24.66 -14.87
CA ILE A 146 13.04 -23.60 -14.24
C ILE A 146 13.26 -23.97 -12.77
N SER A 147 14.51 -24.01 -12.33
CA SER A 147 14.90 -24.34 -10.96
C SER A 147 15.73 -23.23 -10.33
N ILE A 148 15.65 -23.09 -9.00
CA ILE A 148 16.47 -22.14 -8.23
C ILE A 148 17.74 -22.85 -7.74
N LEU A 149 18.92 -22.34 -8.10
CA LEU A 149 20.20 -22.99 -7.79
C LEU A 149 20.74 -22.63 -6.39
N ASN A 150 20.50 -21.40 -5.94
CA ASN A 150 21.13 -20.87 -4.73
C ASN A 150 20.07 -20.20 -3.84
N SER A 151 19.74 -20.83 -2.71
CA SER A 151 18.92 -20.23 -1.66
C SER A 151 19.64 -20.33 -0.31
N ASP A 152 20.66 -19.49 -0.10
CA ASP A 152 21.01 -19.12 1.27
C ASP A 152 19.88 -18.29 1.93
N THR A 153 18.82 -17.98 1.18
CA THR A 153 17.63 -17.23 1.55
C THR A 153 16.42 -18.13 1.82
N LEU A 154 15.62 -17.75 2.83
CA LEU A 154 14.31 -18.34 3.16
C LEU A 154 13.40 -18.41 1.92
N PRO A 155 12.40 -19.32 1.87
CA PRO A 155 11.44 -19.38 0.77
C PRO A 155 10.84 -17.99 0.53
N GLY A 156 11.10 -17.47 -0.67
CA GLY A 156 10.70 -16.14 -1.09
C GLY A 156 9.39 -16.16 -1.86
N SER A 157 8.76 -15.00 -1.95
CA SER A 157 7.71 -14.80 -2.93
C SER A 157 7.86 -13.43 -3.57
N VAL A 158 7.69 -13.36 -4.88
CA VAL A 158 7.77 -12.10 -5.64
C VAL A 158 6.39 -11.76 -6.19
N ILE A 159 6.03 -10.48 -6.12
CA ILE A 159 4.75 -10.00 -6.64
C ILE A 159 4.95 -9.50 -8.08
N LEU A 160 4.25 -10.11 -9.02
CA LEU A 160 4.30 -9.80 -10.44
C LEU A 160 3.11 -8.92 -10.83
N PRO A 161 3.31 -7.69 -11.31
CA PRO A 161 2.23 -6.87 -11.83
C PRO A 161 1.82 -7.33 -13.23
N CYS A 162 0.52 -7.23 -13.53
CA CYS A 162 -0.02 -7.43 -14.88
C CYS A 162 0.22 -6.18 -15.74
N GLY A 163 0.66 -6.34 -16.98
CA GLY A 163 0.94 -5.21 -17.89
C GLY A 163 -0.28 -4.36 -18.25
N SER A 164 -1.48 -4.95 -18.31
CA SER A 164 -2.72 -4.26 -18.70
C SER A 164 -3.80 -4.18 -17.62
N CYS A 165 -3.54 -4.70 -16.43
CA CYS A 165 -4.56 -4.77 -15.39
C CYS A 165 -3.98 -4.48 -14.00
N SER A 166 -4.84 -4.11 -13.06
CA SER A 166 -4.43 -3.87 -11.66
C SER A 166 -4.20 -5.16 -10.86
N LEU A 167 -4.30 -6.33 -11.51
CA LEU A 167 -4.03 -7.60 -10.85
C LEU A 167 -2.53 -7.79 -10.67
N LYS A 168 -2.18 -8.45 -9.58
CA LYS A 168 -0.82 -8.89 -9.29
C LYS A 168 -0.85 -10.39 -9.05
N ALA A 169 0.20 -11.13 -9.38
CA ALA A 169 0.33 -12.53 -9.04
C ALA A 169 1.48 -12.71 -8.05
N ARG A 170 1.42 -13.72 -7.18
CA ARG A 170 2.52 -14.03 -6.26
C ARG A 170 3.27 -15.24 -6.79
N LEU A 171 4.44 -15.02 -7.36
CA LEU A 171 5.35 -16.10 -7.70
C LEU A 171 6.01 -16.64 -6.42
N VAL A 172 5.73 -17.89 -6.09
CA VAL A 172 6.32 -18.58 -4.94
C VAL A 172 7.65 -19.23 -5.37
N LEU A 173 8.73 -18.77 -4.76
CA LEU A 173 10.09 -19.26 -4.98
C LEU A 173 10.41 -20.29 -3.89
N SER A 174 9.90 -21.50 -4.05
CA SER A 174 10.25 -22.64 -3.22
C SER A 174 11.47 -23.35 -3.81
N VAL A 175 12.43 -23.71 -2.96
CA VAL A 175 13.46 -24.67 -3.36
C VAL A 175 12.91 -26.06 -3.14
N ASP A 176 12.63 -26.77 -4.23
CA ASP A 176 12.40 -28.21 -4.19
C ASP A 176 13.71 -28.89 -3.82
N ASN A 177 13.91 -29.07 -2.51
CA ASN A 177 15.01 -29.82 -1.96
C ASN A 177 14.69 -31.31 -2.13
N HIS A 178 14.98 -31.87 -3.30
CA HIS A 178 14.88 -33.30 -3.55
C HIS A 178 16.15 -34.04 -3.10
#